data_AF-A0A966C650-F1
#
_entry.id   AF-A0A966C650-F1
#
_cell.length_a   1.000
_cell.length_b   1.000
_cell.length_c   1.000
_cell.angle_alpha   90.00
_cell.angle_beta   90.00
_cell.angle_gamma   90.00
#
_symmetry.space_group_name_H-M   'P 1'
#
loop_
_entity.id
_entity.type
_entity.pdbx_description
1 polymer ?
#
loop_
_entity_poly.entity_id
_entity_poly.type
_entity_poly.pdbx_seq_one_letter_code
_entity_poly.pdbx_strand_id
1 'polypeptide(L)' 'TIIVEELGNNAPVHLVEYPDSYPPDEPQRRCPDITKVCAHLGFEPVTDLRTGIKRSIAWYKEAFPERFNIEK' A
#
# COMPACT_ATOMS: atom_id res chain seq x y z
N THR A 1 1.70 3.97 10.80
CA THR A 1 1.88 3.97 9.32
C THR A 1 0.58 4.44 8.70
N ILE A 2 0.60 4.92 7.45
CA ILE A 2 -0.62 5.39 6.77
C ILE A 2 -1.74 4.34 6.75
N ILE A 3 -1.41 3.04 6.71
CA ILE A 3 -2.40 1.95 6.79
C ILE A 3 -3.09 1.91 8.16
N VAL A 4 -2.34 2.01 9.27
CA VAL A 4 -2.90 2.01 10.63
C VAL A 4 -3.81 3.23 10.85
N GLU A 5 -3.39 4.40 10.35
CA GLU A 5 -4.21 5.62 10.37
C GLU A 5 -5.55 5.42 9.61
N GLU A 6 -5.49 4.88 8.39
CA GLU A 6 -6.67 4.67 7.55
C GLU A 6 -7.59 3.54 8.04
N LEU A 7 -7.05 2.56 8.78
CA LEU A 7 -7.85 1.56 9.46
C LEU A 7 -8.57 2.10 10.71
N GLY A 8 -8.12 3.23 11.25
CA GLY A 8 -8.69 3.84 12.46
C GLY A 8 -8.50 2.98 13.71
N ASN A 9 -7.44 2.18 13.78
CA ASN A 9 -7.14 1.29 14.89
C ASN A 9 -5.71 1.49 15.42
N ASN A 10 -5.33 0.71 16.44
CA ASN A 10 -4.00 0.74 17.05
C ASN A 10 -3.20 -0.54 16.73
N ALA A 11 -3.32 -1.06 15.50
CA ALA A 11 -2.58 -2.26 15.12
C ALA A 11 -1.07 -2.06 15.33
N PRO A 12 -0.38 -2.99 16.03
CA PRO A 12 1.03 -2.84 16.34
C PRO A 12 1.86 -2.95 15.06
N VAL A 13 2.90 -2.11 14.96
CA VAL A 13 3.84 -2.12 13.84
C VAL A 13 5.19 -2.61 14.36
N HIS A 14 5.63 -3.75 13.86
CA HIS A 14 6.91 -4.34 14.21
C HIS A 14 7.89 -4.14 13.06
N LEU A 15 9.02 -3.49 13.33
CA LEU A 15 10.14 -3.45 12.40
C LEU A 15 10.89 -4.78 12.51
N VAL A 16 11.03 -5.48 11.40
CA VAL A 16 11.75 -6.75 11.30
C VAL A 16 13.03 -6.55 10.50
N GLU A 17 14.06 -7.34 10.80
CA GLU A 17 15.30 -7.31 10.03
C GLU A 17 15.08 -7.81 8.59
N TYR A 18 15.91 -7.34 7.69
CA TYR A 18 15.85 -7.74 6.29
C TYR A 18 16.25 -9.22 6.18
N PRO A 19 15.38 -10.11 5.64
CA PRO A 19 15.67 -11.55 5.65
C PRO A 19 16.87 -11.93 4.76
N ASP A 20 17.71 -12.85 5.23
CA ASP A 20 18.83 -13.41 4.44
C ASP A 20 18.37 -14.18 3.18
N SER A 21 17.10 -14.60 3.14
CA SER A 21 16.50 -15.30 2.01
C SER A 21 16.05 -14.40 0.87
N TYR A 22 16.07 -13.07 1.05
CA TYR A 22 15.67 -12.13 0.00
C TYR A 22 16.77 -12.06 -1.09
N PRO A 23 16.39 -11.96 -2.38
CA PRO A 23 17.39 -11.91 -3.44
C PRO A 23 18.30 -10.67 -3.28
N PRO A 24 19.63 -10.83 -3.36
CA PRO A 24 20.60 -9.75 -3.12
C PRO A 24 20.56 -8.65 -4.18
N ASP A 25 19.96 -8.93 -5.34
CA ASP A 25 19.78 -8.02 -6.47
C ASP A 25 18.52 -7.15 -6.36
N GLU A 26 17.72 -7.30 -5.30
CA GLU A 26 16.53 -6.47 -5.10
C GLU A 26 16.88 -5.04 -4.65
N PRO A 27 16.45 -4.00 -5.39
CA PRO A 27 16.68 -2.62 -4.99
C PRO A 27 15.86 -2.25 -3.75
N GLN A 28 16.52 -1.65 -2.76
CA GLN A 28 15.88 -1.18 -1.51
C GLN A 28 14.86 -0.05 -1.72
N ARG A 29 14.96 0.72 -2.82
CA ARG A 29 14.02 1.80 -3.16
C ARG A 29 13.71 1.81 -4.65
N ARG A 30 12.46 2.12 -4.99
CA ARG A 30 11.98 2.32 -6.36
C ARG A 30 11.17 3.62 -6.42
N CYS A 31 11.56 4.52 -7.30
CA CYS A 31 10.85 5.78 -7.57
C CYS A 31 11.01 6.10 -9.06
N PRO A 32 10.09 5.62 -9.92
CA PRO A 32 10.23 5.78 -11.36
C PRO A 32 10.01 7.24 -11.79
N ASP A 33 10.88 7.74 -12.67
CA ASP A 33 10.60 8.95 -13.44
C ASP A 33 9.59 8.62 -14.54
N ILE A 34 8.42 9.26 -14.47
CA ILE A 34 7.30 9.05 -15.39
C ILE A 34 7.20 10.12 -16.48
N THR A 35 8.18 11.03 -16.60
CA THR A 35 8.16 12.15 -17.56
C THR A 35 7.88 11.68 -18.98
N LYS A 36 8.49 10.55 -19.40
CA LYS A 36 8.30 10.00 -20.75
C LYS A 36 6.84 9.60 -21.04
N VAL A 37 6.19 8.92 -20.09
CA VAL A 37 4.80 8.45 -20.29
C VAL A 37 3.82 9.62 -20.24
N CYS A 38 4.07 10.60 -19.38
CA CYS A 38 3.30 11.84 -19.33
C CYS A 38 3.40 12.61 -20.66
N ALA A 39 4.62 12.81 -21.17
CA ALA A 39 4.85 13.57 -22.39
C ALA A 39 4.31 12.86 -23.65
N HIS A 40 4.49 11.55 -23.75
CA HIS A 40 4.20 10.82 -25.00
C HIS A 40 2.78 10.24 -25.05
N LEU A 41 2.19 9.91 -23.90
CA LEU A 41 0.87 9.28 -23.83
C LEU A 41 -0.18 10.15 -23.15
N GLY A 42 0.19 11.34 -22.65
CA GLY A 42 -0.72 12.18 -21.86
C GLY A 42 -1.19 11.51 -20.57
N PHE A 43 -0.44 10.53 -20.08
CA PHE A 43 -0.80 9.80 -18.85
C PHE A 43 -0.49 10.65 -17.62
N GLU A 44 -1.43 10.72 -16.69
CA GLU A 44 -1.24 11.35 -15.38
C GLU A 44 -1.83 10.46 -14.28
N PRO A 45 -1.09 10.17 -13.19
CA PRO A 45 -1.65 9.45 -12.05
C PRO A 45 -2.62 10.35 -11.29
N VAL A 46 -3.92 10.06 -11.40
CA VAL A 46 -4.99 10.84 -10.75
C VAL A 46 -5.40 10.31 -9.37
N THR A 47 -4.87 9.16 -8.94
CA THR A 47 -5.16 8.56 -7.63
C THR A 47 -3.94 8.69 -6.74
N ASP A 48 -4.03 9.51 -5.70
CA ASP A 48 -2.97 9.64 -4.69
C ASP A 48 -2.93 8.41 -3.76
N LEU A 49 -1.85 8.30 -2.99
CA LEU A 49 -1.59 7.16 -2.10
C LEU A 49 -2.73 6.93 -1.09
N ARG A 50 -3.23 7.99 -0.46
CA ARG A 50 -4.25 7.88 0.58
C ARG A 50 -5.59 7.45 -0.01
N THR A 51 -5.96 8.02 -1.16
CA THR A 51 -7.15 7.61 -1.91
C THR A 51 -7.06 6.13 -2.33
N GLY A 52 -5.92 5.69 -2.84
CA GLY A 52 -5.67 4.28 -3.19
C GLY A 52 -5.84 3.35 -1.98
N ILE A 53 -5.20 3.67 -0.86
CA ILE A 53 -5.29 2.87 0.38
C ILE A 53 -6.73 2.76 0.88
N LYS A 54 -7.49 3.87 0.90
CA LYS A 54 -8.91 3.86 1.30
C LYS A 54 -9.74 2.91 0.45
N ARG A 55 -9.57 2.96 -0.88
CA ARG A 55 -10.26 2.06 -1.82
C ARG A 55 -9.89 0.60 -1.57
N SER A 56 -8.61 0.31 -1.35
CA SER A 56 -8.16 -1.05 -1.02
C SER A 56 -8.77 -1.56 0.28
N ILE A 57 -8.77 -0.76 1.35
CA ILE A 57 -9.37 -1.13 2.64
C ILE A 57 -10.87 -1.38 2.49
N ALA A 58 -11.58 -0.52 1.75
CA ALA A 58 -13.01 -0.69 1.48
C ALA A 58 -13.29 -2.01 0.77
N TRP A 59 -12.51 -2.33 -0.27
CA TRP A 59 -12.62 -3.61 -0.97
C TRP A 59 -12.34 -4.80 -0.04
N TYR A 60 -11.32 -4.75 0.83
CA TYR A 60 -11.05 -5.82 1.79
C TYR A 60 -12.22 -6.04 2.77
N LYS A 61 -12.85 -4.96 3.24
CA LYS A 61 -14.03 -5.03 4.12
C LYS A 61 -15.23 -5.71 3.45
N GLU A 62 -15.39 -5.49 2.14
CA GLU A 62 -16.46 -6.11 1.34
C GLU A 62 -16.15 -7.56 0.99
N ALA A 63 -14.91 -7.85 0.58
CA ALA A 63 -14.50 -9.17 0.11
C ALA A 63 -14.26 -10.18 1.25
N PHE A 64 -13.88 -9.70 2.44
CA PHE A 64 -13.54 -10.53 3.60
C PHE A 64 -14.19 -9.99 4.90
N PRO A 65 -15.52 -9.82 4.95
CA PRO A 65 -16.20 -9.20 6.09
C PRO A 65 -15.94 -9.92 7.41
N GLU A 66 -15.74 -11.24 7.38
CA GLU A 66 -15.40 -12.06 8.56
C GLU A 66 -14.08 -11.65 9.23
N ARG A 67 -13.13 -11.08 8.47
CA ARG A 67 -11.84 -10.61 9.01
C ARG A 67 -11.94 -9.25 9.70
N PHE A 68 -13.04 -8.52 9.46
CA PHE A 68 -13.31 -7.21 10.07
C PHE A 68 -14.38 -7.28 11.15
N ASN A 69 -15.23 -8.30 11.12
CA ASN A 69 -16.25 -8.58 12.13
C ASN A 69 -15.76 -9.58 13.17
N ILE A 70 -14.52 -9.41 13.66
CA ILE A 70 -14.07 -10.13 14.84
C ILE A 70 -14.93 -9.58 15.98
N GLU A 71 -15.91 -10.37 16.44
CA GLU A 71 -16.68 -10.08 17.63
C GLU A 71 -15.73 -9.67 18.76
N LYS A 72 -16.08 -8.58 19.44
CA LYS A 72 -15.47 -8.19 20.70
C LYS A 72 -15.58 -9.31 21.73
#